data_AF-A0A1F8TCK9-F1
#
_entry.id   AF-A0A1F8TCK9-F1
#
_cell.length_a   1.000
_cell.length_b   1.000
_cell.length_c   1.000
_cell.angle_alpha   90.00
_cell.angle_beta   90.00
_cell.angle_gamma   90.00
#
_symmetry.space_group_name_H-M   'P 1'
#
loop_
_entity.id
_entity.type
_entity.pdbx_description
1 polymer ?
#
loop_
_entity_poly.entity_id
_entity_poly.type
_entity_poly.pdbx_seq_one_letter_code
_entity_poly.pdbx_strand_id
1 'polypeptide(L)'
;MTGTSPGFDRERITSEIFSHLVELAALELKADEAEYLRHELNGQLNAIHELENIVIDDQLPISSHGVPYHGATAAGLREDVSEPGSLADDILNQAPQLEGRYVVVPDIPHRELE
;
A
#
# COMPACT_ATOMS: atom_id res chain seq x y z
N MET A 1 14.31 -29.19 -24.48
CA MET A 1 12.87 -29.32 -24.22
C MET A 1 12.33 -27.91 -24.16
N THR A 2 11.58 -27.54 -25.20
CA THR A 2 11.04 -26.20 -25.43
C THR A 2 9.91 -25.95 -24.44
N GLY A 3 10.21 -25.25 -23.36
CA GLY A 3 9.21 -24.67 -22.49
C GLY A 3 8.55 -23.52 -23.24
N THR A 4 7.37 -23.79 -23.81
CA THR A 4 6.44 -22.75 -24.22
C THR A 4 6.15 -21.89 -22.99
N SER A 5 6.77 -20.71 -22.86
CA SER A 5 6.27 -19.69 -21.93
C SER A 5 4.80 -19.49 -22.29
N PRO A 6 3.85 -19.69 -21.34
CA PRO A 6 2.49 -19.28 -21.59
C PRO A 6 2.58 -17.78 -21.86
N GLY A 7 2.17 -17.37 -23.05
CA GLY A 7 2.03 -15.95 -23.34
C GLY A 7 1.09 -15.40 -22.27
N PHE A 8 1.58 -14.49 -21.44
CA PHE A 8 0.72 -13.66 -20.63
C PHE A 8 -0.17 -12.92 -21.62
N ASP A 9 -1.40 -13.38 -21.80
CA ASP A 9 -2.46 -12.52 -22.29
C ASP A 9 -2.46 -11.34 -21.33
N ARG A 10 -1.88 -10.22 -21.77
CA ARG A 10 -1.55 -9.04 -20.96
C ARG A 10 -2.67 -8.79 -19.97
N GLU A 11 -2.46 -9.15 -18.71
CA GLU A 11 -3.50 -9.05 -17.70
C GLU A 11 -3.95 -7.60 -17.69
N ARG A 12 -5.22 -7.36 -17.97
CA ARG A 12 -5.81 -6.04 -17.92
C ARG A 12 -6.64 -5.94 -16.67
N ILE A 13 -6.59 -4.76 -16.08
CA ILE A 13 -7.42 -4.42 -14.94
C ILE A 13 -8.82 -4.19 -15.47
N THR A 14 -9.68 -5.17 -15.21
CA THR A 14 -11.12 -5.12 -15.49
C THR A 14 -11.79 -4.10 -14.58
N SER A 15 -13.03 -3.72 -14.90
CA SER A 15 -13.81 -2.84 -14.03
C SER A 15 -14.01 -3.46 -12.63
N GLU A 16 -14.27 -4.77 -12.56
CA GLU A 16 -14.44 -5.49 -11.30
C GLU A 16 -13.17 -5.47 -10.43
N ILE A 17 -12.01 -5.77 -11.01
CA ILE A 17 -10.73 -5.71 -10.29
C ILE A 17 -10.45 -4.28 -9.84
N PHE A 18 -10.69 -3.30 -10.71
CA PHE A 18 -10.49 -1.90 -10.37
C PHE A 18 -11.39 -1.45 -9.20
N SER A 19 -12.68 -1.82 -9.23
CA SER A 19 -13.61 -1.53 -8.13
C SER A 19 -13.14 -2.13 -6.81
N HIS A 20 -12.61 -3.35 -6.82
CA HIS A 20 -12.06 -3.96 -5.62
C HIS A 20 -10.79 -3.23 -5.11
N LEU A 21 -9.89 -2.82 -6.02
CA LEU A 21 -8.71 -2.03 -5.66
C LEU A 21 -9.09 -0.68 -5.04
N VAL A 22 -10.12 -0.02 -5.58
CA VAL A 22 -10.66 1.25 -5.07
C VAL A 22 -11.24 1.08 -3.66
N GLU A 23 -11.96 -0.01 -3.42
CA GLU A 23 -12.48 -0.36 -2.09
C GLU A 23 -11.33 -0.55 -1.08
N LEU A 24 -10.32 -1.34 -1.43
CA LEU A 24 -9.15 -1.57 -0.57
C LEU A 24 -8.37 -0.29 -0.26
N ALA A 25 -8.33 0.64 -1.21
CA ALA A 25 -7.68 1.94 -1.06
C ALA A 25 -8.55 2.96 -0.28
N ALA A 26 -9.78 2.60 0.09
CA ALA A 26 -10.76 3.50 0.72
C ALA A 26 -10.99 4.80 -0.07
N LEU A 27 -11.05 4.68 -1.40
CA LEU A 27 -11.30 5.81 -2.30
C LEU A 27 -12.78 5.85 -2.73
N GLU A 28 -13.40 7.01 -2.61
CA GLU A 28 -14.71 7.28 -3.23
C GLU A 28 -14.49 8.01 -4.56
N LEU A 29 -14.89 7.38 -5.67
CA LEU A 29 -14.69 7.90 -7.02
C LEU A 29 -16.02 8.00 -7.76
N LYS A 30 -16.15 9.05 -8.58
CA LYS A 30 -17.25 9.13 -9.56
C LYS A 30 -16.98 8.15 -10.72
N ALA A 31 -18.03 7.85 -11.48
CA ALA A 31 -17.96 6.88 -12.58
C ALA A 31 -16.97 7.30 -13.69
N ASP A 32 -16.89 8.60 -13.98
CA ASP A 32 -15.95 9.15 -14.96
C ASP A 32 -14.50 9.12 -14.46
N GLU A 33 -14.27 9.46 -13.19
CA GLU A 33 -12.96 9.35 -12.52
C GLU A 33 -12.48 7.90 -12.48
N ALA A 34 -13.36 6.96 -12.13
CA ALA A 34 -13.05 5.53 -12.06
C ALA A 34 -12.65 4.98 -13.43
N GLU A 35 -13.39 5.31 -14.48
CA GLU A 35 -13.06 4.85 -15.84
C GLU A 35 -11.75 5.46 -16.36
N TYR A 36 -11.54 6.76 -16.09
CA TYR A 36 -10.29 7.43 -16.43
C TYR A 36 -9.09 6.78 -15.72
N LEU A 37 -9.15 6.61 -14.40
CA LEU A 37 -8.06 6.02 -13.63
C LEU A 37 -7.80 4.56 -14.01
N ARG A 38 -8.84 3.78 -14.31
CA ARG A 38 -8.69 2.41 -14.81
C ARG A 38 -7.96 2.38 -16.15
N HIS A 39 -8.24 3.33 -17.05
CA HIS A 39 -7.51 3.48 -18.32
C HIS A 39 -6.03 3.77 -18.08
N GLU A 40 -5.73 4.78 -17.25
CA GLU A 40 -4.36 5.18 -16.93
C GLU A 40 -3.58 4.05 -16.25
N LEU A 41 -4.20 3.33 -15.31
CA LEU A 41 -3.56 2.22 -14.59
C LEU A 41 -3.23 1.04 -15.52
N ASN A 42 -4.11 0.74 -16.49
CA ASN A 42 -3.79 -0.21 -17.56
C ASN A 42 -2.64 0.29 -18.45
N GLY A 43 -2.50 1.61 -18.62
CA GLY A 43 -1.34 2.24 -19.26
C GLY A 43 -0.04 1.97 -18.48
N GLN A 44 -0.06 2.20 -17.17
CA GLN A 44 1.06 1.96 -16.26
C GLN A 44 1.47 0.48 -16.23
N LEU A 45 0.50 -0.44 -16.28
CA LEU A 45 0.75 -1.87 -16.29
C LEU A 45 1.55 -2.32 -17.53
N ASN A 46 1.37 -1.65 -18.68
CA ASN A 46 2.22 -1.93 -19.84
C ASN A 46 3.69 -1.62 -19.55
N ALA A 47 3.99 -0.52 -18.84
CA ALA A 47 5.37 -0.19 -18.48
C ALA A 47 5.98 -1.23 -17.52
N ILE A 48 5.18 -1.80 -16.63
CA ILE A 48 5.61 -2.90 -15.74
C ILE A 48 5.91 -4.17 -16.56
N HIS A 49 5.05 -4.54 -17.50
CA HIS A 49 5.31 -5.69 -18.39
C HIS A 49 6.59 -5.51 -19.22
N GLU A 50 6.97 -4.28 -19.59
CA GLU A 50 8.26 -4.05 -20.25
C GLU A 50 9.45 -4.32 -19.31
N LEU A 51 9.32 -4.08 -18.00
CA LEU A 51 10.35 -4.40 -17.02
C LEU A 51 10.51 -5.91 -16.81
N GLU A 52 9.45 -6.70 -16.95
CA GLU A 52 9.50 -8.17 -16.84
C GLU A 52 10.36 -8.82 -17.93
N ASN A 53 10.54 -8.14 -19.07
CA ASN A 53 11.41 -8.61 -20.15
C ASN A 53 12.90 -8.46 -19.83
N ILE A 54 13.26 -7.76 -18.73
CA ILE A 54 14.64 -7.61 -18.30
C ILE A 54 15.08 -8.90 -17.62
N VAL A 55 16.06 -9.59 -18.22
CA VAL A 55 16.65 -10.78 -17.63
C VAL A 55 17.46 -10.40 -16.40
N ILE A 56 17.09 -10.95 -15.25
CA ILE A 56 17.77 -10.78 -13.98
C ILE A 56 18.39 -12.13 -13.59
N ASP A 57 19.57 -12.12 -12.97
CA ASP A 57 20.19 -13.32 -12.41
C ASP A 57 19.33 -13.86 -11.24
N ASP A 58 18.96 -15.14 -11.27
CA ASP A 58 18.20 -15.80 -10.20
C ASP A 58 18.89 -15.73 -8.83
N GLN A 59 20.21 -15.51 -8.81
CA GLN A 59 21.00 -15.33 -7.59
C GLN A 59 21.05 -13.88 -7.10
N LEU A 60 20.50 -12.92 -7.86
CA LEU A 60 20.47 -11.52 -7.46
C LEU A 60 19.46 -11.35 -6.31
N PRO A 61 19.90 -11.02 -5.09
CA PRO A 61 18.97 -10.76 -4.00
C PRO A 61 18.20 -9.47 -4.26
N ILE A 62 16.96 -9.41 -3.77
CA ILE A 62 16.20 -8.16 -3.78
C ILE A 62 16.92 -7.09 -2.95
N SER A 63 16.91 -5.84 -3.42
CA SER A 63 17.42 -4.70 -2.66
C SER A 63 16.33 -4.10 -1.78
N SER A 64 16.11 -4.64 -0.58
CA SER A 64 15.14 -4.09 0.39
C SER A 64 15.54 -2.72 0.97
N HIS A 65 16.84 -2.41 0.93
CA HIS A 65 17.40 -1.15 1.39
C HIS A 65 18.32 -0.59 0.30
N GLY A 66 18.37 0.74 0.16
CA GLY A 66 19.28 1.41 -0.78
C GLY A 66 20.75 1.39 -0.34
N VAL A 67 21.04 0.93 0.88
CA VAL A 67 22.39 0.77 1.43
C VAL A 67 22.52 -0.59 2.12
N PRO A 68 23.72 -1.18 2.17
CA PRO A 68 23.91 -2.45 2.85
C PRO A 68 23.62 -2.34 4.35
N TYR A 69 22.67 -3.15 4.83
CA TYR A 69 22.30 -3.26 6.24
C TYR A 69 23.11 -4.39 6.90
N HIS A 70 24.37 -4.11 7.24
CA HIS A 70 25.23 -5.05 7.95
C HIS A 70 25.13 -4.83 9.47
N GLY A 71 25.43 -5.84 10.28
CA GLY A 71 25.43 -5.69 11.75
C GLY A 71 26.33 -4.56 12.28
N ALA A 72 27.35 -4.15 11.51
CA ALA A 72 28.21 -3.01 11.84
C ALA A 72 27.55 -1.64 11.57
N THR A 73 26.56 -1.58 10.67
CA THR A 73 25.81 -0.36 10.31
C THR A 73 24.38 -0.35 10.86
N ALA A 74 23.92 -1.49 11.39
CA ALA A 74 22.63 -1.61 12.03
C ALA A 74 22.56 -0.71 13.26
N ALA A 75 21.48 0.06 13.36
CA ALA A 75 21.16 0.76 14.60
C ALA A 75 20.98 -0.25 15.74
N GLY A 76 21.43 0.11 16.95
CA GLY A 76 21.18 -0.70 18.14
C GLY A 76 19.68 -0.88 18.40
N LEU A 77 19.34 -1.93 19.14
CA LEU A 77 17.96 -2.10 19.63
C LEU A 77 17.59 -0.92 20.52
N ARG A 78 16.34 -0.47 20.42
CA ARG A 78 15.80 0.52 21.35
C ARG A 78 15.71 -0.10 22.74
N GLU A 79 16.31 0.56 23.73
CA GLU A 79 16.23 0.16 25.13
C GLU A 79 14.78 0.16 25.64
N ASP A 80 14.48 -0.73 26.58
CA ASP A 80 13.16 -0.82 27.22
C ASP A 80 13.02 0.21 28.36
N VAL A 81 13.15 1.48 27.99
CA VAL A 81 12.95 2.60 28.90
C VAL A 81 11.61 3.26 28.56
N SER A 82 10.76 3.40 29.57
CA SER A 82 9.49 4.12 29.44
C SER A 82 9.73 5.63 29.48
N GLU A 83 9.29 6.32 28.43
CA GLU A 83 9.33 7.78 28.35
C GLU A 83 7.88 8.33 28.37
N PRO A 84 7.54 9.25 29.29
CA PRO A 84 6.23 9.88 29.29
C PRO A 84 5.99 10.70 28.02
N GLY A 85 4.90 10.43 27.30
CA GLY A 85 4.51 11.23 26.14
C GLY A 85 4.00 12.62 26.55
N SER A 86 4.57 13.68 26.00
CA SER A 86 4.21 15.07 26.30
C SER A 86 3.32 15.75 25.25
N LEU A 87 3.04 15.05 24.13
CA LEU A 87 2.43 15.64 22.93
C LEU A 87 0.91 15.50 22.88
N ALA A 88 0.27 15.06 23.98
CA ALA A 88 -1.15 14.72 23.95
C ALA A 88 -2.02 15.91 23.52
N ASP A 89 -1.77 17.11 24.04
CA ASP A 89 -2.53 18.31 23.67
C ASP A 89 -2.24 18.74 22.22
N ASP A 90 -0.98 18.66 21.77
CA ASP A 90 -0.58 19.00 20.40
C ASP A 90 -1.20 18.05 19.36
N ILE A 91 -1.35 16.77 19.70
CA ILE A 91 -2.02 15.78 18.85
C ILE A 91 -3.51 16.07 18.76
N LEU A 92 -4.16 16.31 19.92
CA LEU A 92 -5.60 16.59 19.94
C LEU A 92 -5.93 17.89 19.20
N ASN A 93 -5.08 18.91 19.27
CA ASN A 93 -5.25 20.17 18.53
C ASN A 93 -5.24 20.02 17.00
N GLN A 94 -4.78 18.88 16.47
CA GLN A 94 -4.80 18.57 15.03
C GLN A 94 -6.01 17.72 14.62
N ALA A 95 -6.79 17.23 15.57
CA ALA A 95 -7.93 16.37 15.28
C ALA A 95 -9.10 17.20 14.70
N PRO A 96 -9.74 16.76 13.61
CA PRO A 96 -10.87 17.48 13.01
C PRO A 96 -12.08 17.60 13.94
N GLN A 97 -12.31 16.60 14.79
CA GLN A 97 -13.43 16.55 15.73
C GLN A 97 -13.01 15.87 17.04
N LEU A 98 -13.44 16.47 18.15
CA LEU A 98 -13.13 16.01 19.50
C LEU A 98 -14.37 16.03 20.38
N GLU A 99 -14.45 15.07 21.30
CA GLU A 99 -15.36 15.11 22.45
C GLU A 99 -14.54 14.83 23.72
N GLY A 100 -14.39 15.84 24.57
CA GLY A 100 -13.45 15.79 25.69
C GLY A 100 -12.00 15.62 25.21
N ARG A 101 -11.38 14.48 25.53
CA ARG A 101 -10.02 14.11 25.09
C ARG A 101 -10.00 12.95 24.09
N TYR A 102 -11.13 12.70 23.42
CA TYR A 102 -11.27 11.62 22.45
C TYR A 102 -11.45 12.19 21.05
N VAL A 103 -10.82 11.56 20.06
CA VAL A 103 -11.06 11.81 18.63
C VAL A 103 -12.35 11.09 18.25
N VAL A 104 -13.32 11.85 17.76
CA VAL A 104 -14.63 11.29 17.40
C VAL A 104 -14.65 10.94 15.93
N VAL A 105 -15.17 9.75 15.62
CA VAL A 105 -15.41 9.28 14.27
C VAL A 105 -16.87 8.84 14.13
N PRO A 106 -17.44 8.84 12.92
CA PRO A 106 -18.77 8.27 12.70
C PRO A 106 -18.83 6.82 13.16
N ASP A 107 -19.98 6.44 13.72
CA ASP A 107 -20.21 5.07 14.17
C ASP A 107 -20.10 4.09 13.00
N ILE A 108 -19.50 2.93 13.23
CA ILE A 108 -19.37 1.88 12.21
C ILE A 108 -20.40 0.78 12.49
N PRO A 109 -21.03 0.21 11.47
CA PRO A 109 -21.95 -0.89 11.67
C PRO A 109 -21.20 -2.07 12.31
N HIS A 110 -21.53 -2.37 13.57
CA HIS A 110 -21.01 -3.52 14.28
C HIS A 110 -21.95 -4.71 14.07
N ARG A 111 -21.38 -5.90 13.85
CA ARG A 111 -22.12 -7.16 13.93
C ARG A 111 -21.87 -7.76 15.31
N GLU A 112 -22.91 -7.89 16.12
CA GLU A 112 -22.80 -8.68 17.35
C GLU A 112 -22.54 -10.15 16.99
N LEU A 113 -21.54 -10.74 17.63
CA LEU A 113 -21.26 -12.17 17.53
C LEU A 113 -22.14 -12.88 18.56
N GLU A 114 -23.08 -13.70 18.09
CA GLU A 114 -23.84 -14.65 18.92
C GLU A 114 -23.00 -15.87 19.32
#